data_AF-A0A366M8M4-F1
#
_entry.id   AF-A0A366M8M4-F1
#
_cell.length_a   1.000
_cell.length_b   1.000
_cell.length_c   1.000
_cell.angle_alpha   90.00
_cell.angle_beta   90.00
_cell.angle_gamma   90.00
#
_symmetry.space_group_name_H-M   'P 1'
#
loop_
_entity.id
_entity.type
_entity.pdbx_description
1 polymer ?
#
loop_
_entity_poly.entity_id
_entity_poly.type
_entity_poly.pdbx_seq_one_letter_code
_entity_poly.pdbx_strand_id
1 'polypeptide(L)' 'MKIEKDAEKILKDFSKTLENIPDLEETHYIVDNVNLTGEDKSKEKNPEKIMRNARTDKDGNLLVKKVDWIN' A
#
# COMPACT_ATOMS: atom_id res chain seq x y z
N MET A 1 16.64 -19.27 -12.85
CA MET A 1 18.05 -19.51 -12.42
C MET A 1 18.78 -18.30 -11.87
N LYS A 2 19.00 -17.18 -12.58
CA LYS A 2 19.71 -16.02 -11.99
C LYS A 2 18.91 -15.37 -10.85
N ILE A 3 17.63 -15.10 -11.10
CA ILE A 3 16.70 -14.52 -10.11
C ILE A 3 16.57 -15.41 -8.87
N GLU A 4 16.51 -16.73 -9.05
CA GLU A 4 16.42 -17.70 -7.94
C GLU A 4 17.68 -17.65 -7.06
N LYS A 5 18.87 -17.66 -7.66
CA LYS A 5 20.14 -17.58 -6.93
C LYS A 5 20.30 -16.24 -6.19
N ASP A 6 19.86 -15.15 -6.81
CA ASP A 6 19.89 -13.83 -6.19
C ASP A 6 18.91 -13.78 -4.99
N ALA A 7 17.72 -14.37 -5.13
CA ALA A 7 16.75 -14.48 -4.04
C ALA A 7 17.28 -15.35 -2.88
N GLU A 8 17.88 -16.51 -3.17
CA GLU A 8 18.50 -17.37 -2.16
C GLU A 8 19.61 -16.63 -1.39
N LYS A 9 20.44 -15.85 -2.09
CA LYS A 9 21.49 -15.06 -1.47
C LYS A 9 20.91 -14.02 -0.51
N ILE A 10 19.86 -13.29 -0.94
CA ILE A 10 19.19 -12.29 -0.11
C ILE A 10 18.61 -12.93 1.16
N LEU A 11 17.91 -14.05 1.02
CA LEU A 11 17.33 -14.75 2.17
C LEU A 11 18.40 -15.20 3.16
N LYS A 12 19.50 -15.78 2.66
CA LYS A 12 20.60 -16.25 3.49
C LYS A 12 21.28 -15.11 4.26
N ASP A 13 21.59 -14.02 3.56
CA ASP A 13 22.26 -12.86 4.16
C ASP A 13 21.35 -12.18 5.20
N PHE A 14 20.04 -12.12 4.93
CA PHE A 14 19.04 -11.56 5.84
C PHE A 14 18.89 -12.40 7.12
N SER A 15 18.68 -13.72 6.98
CA SER A 15 18.54 -14.64 8.13
C SER A 15 19.77 -14.60 9.05
N LYS A 16 20.98 -14.63 8.47
CA LYS A 16 22.22 -14.56 9.25
C LYS A 16 22.38 -13.23 10.00
N THR A 17 21.84 -12.14 9.45
CA THR A 17 21.88 -10.84 10.11
C THR A 17 20.91 -10.80 11.29
N LEU A 18 19.72 -11.36 11.13
CA LEU A 18 18.69 -11.42 12.19
C LEU A 18 19.14 -12.23 13.42
N GLU A 19 19.99 -13.25 13.26
CA GLU A 19 20.52 -14.05 14.38
C GLU A 19 21.22 -13.22 15.48
N ASN A 20 21.75 -12.04 15.13
CA ASN A 20 22.49 -11.18 16.05
C ASN A 20 21.64 -10.02 16.60
N ILE A 21 20.40 -9.88 16.14
CA ILE A 21 19.50 -8.82 16.60
C ILE A 21 18.72 -9.38 17.80
N PRO A 22 18.72 -8.69 18.96
CA PRO A 22 17.93 -9.13 20.09
C PRO A 22 16.44 -9.11 19.72
N ASP A 23 15.64 -9.96 20.37
CA ASP A 23 14.18 -9.86 20.27
C ASP A 23 13.75 -8.49 20.81
N LEU A 24 13.18 -7.66 19.92
CA LEU A 24 12.69 -6.33 20.23
C LEU A 24 11.17 -6.34 20.07
N GLU A 25 10.48 -5.57 20.92
CA GLU A 25 9.07 -5.30 20.66
C GLU A 25 8.93 -4.53 19.34
N GLU A 26 7.98 -4.99 18.51
CA GLU A 26 7.73 -4.37 17.22
C GLU A 26 7.28 -2.91 17.41
N THR A 27 8.01 -1.98 16.81
CA THR A 27 7.60 -0.58 16.76
C THR A 27 6.71 -0.37 15.53
N HIS A 28 5.38 -0.41 15.73
CA HIS A 28 4.43 -0.14 14.65
C HIS A 28 4.38 1.35 14.26
N TYR A 29 4.53 2.23 15.26
CA TYR A 29 4.57 3.68 15.08
C TYR A 29 5.67 4.26 15.94
N ILE A 30 6.42 5.22 15.38
CA ILE A 30 7.43 6.00 16.11
C ILE A 30 6.82 7.07 17.03
N VAL A 31 5.48 7.13 17.10
CA VAL A 31 4.70 8.10 17.86
C VAL A 31 3.78 7.37 18.83
N ASP A 32 3.37 8.07 19.89
CA ASP A 32 2.43 7.53 20.87
C ASP A 32 1.10 7.16 20.22
N ASN A 33 0.56 6.01 20.65
CA ASN A 33 -0.74 5.56 20.21
C ASN A 33 -1.81 6.50 20.74
N VAL A 34 -2.49 7.18 19.82
CA VAL A 34 -3.61 8.07 20.11
C VAL A 34 -4.86 7.58 19.40
N ASN A 35 -5.98 7.56 20.13
CA ASN A 35 -7.28 7.23 19.54
C ASN A 35 -7.77 8.42 18.72
N LEU A 36 -7.64 8.34 17.39
CA LEU A 36 -8.13 9.36 16.47
C LEU A 36 -9.49 8.93 15.91
N THR A 37 -10.52 9.74 16.15
CA THR A 37 -11.86 9.56 15.56
C THR A 37 -12.16 10.71 14.61
N GLY A 38 -12.76 10.40 13.45
CA GLY A 38 -13.36 11.42 12.59
C GLY A 38 -14.78 11.73 13.06
N GLU A 39 -15.14 13.01 13.15
CA GLU A 39 -16.53 13.38 13.39
C GLU A 39 -17.43 12.92 12.23
N ASP A 40 -18.60 12.38 12.56
CA ASP A 40 -19.62 12.00 11.58
C ASP A 40 -20.33 13.25 11.04
N LYS A 41 -19.62 13.98 10.18
CA LYS A 41 -20.11 15.19 9.52
C LYS A 41 -19.81 15.12 8.03
N SER A 42 -20.82 15.45 7.23
CA SER A 42 -20.64 15.62 5.80
C SER A 42 -19.62 16.74 5.53
N LYS A 43 -18.70 16.49 4.60
CA LYS A 43 -17.79 17.49 4.07
C LYS A 43 -18.10 17.68 2.60
N GLU A 44 -18.11 18.94 2.17
CA GLU A 44 -18.22 19.26 0.76
C GLU A 44 -17.04 18.62 0.00
N LYS A 45 -17.35 17.97 -1.12
CA LYS A 45 -16.38 17.33 -2.00
C LYS A 45 -16.46 18.00 -3.36
N ASN A 46 -15.31 18.26 -3.96
CA ASN A 46 -15.22 18.69 -5.36
C ASN A 46 -14.78 17.47 -6.22
N PRO A 47 -15.70 16.83 -6.96
CA PRO A 47 -15.38 15.69 -7.81
C PRO A 47 -14.41 16.01 -8.95
N GLU A 48 -14.41 17.25 -9.46
CA GLU A 48 -13.58 17.66 -10.60
C GLU A 48 -12.08 17.46 -10.33
N LYS A 49 -11.65 17.59 -9.07
CA LYS A 49 -10.26 17.35 -8.67
C LYS A 49 -9.80 15.93 -8.97
N ILE A 50 -10.67 14.94 -8.80
CA ILE A 50 -10.39 13.53 -9.06
C ILE A 50 -10.39 13.29 -10.58
N MET A 51 -11.39 13.87 -11.26
CA MET A 51 -11.60 13.65 -12.70
C MET A 51 -10.50 14.30 -13.56
N ARG A 52 -9.88 15.39 -13.11
CA ARG A 52 -8.85 16.13 -13.86
C ARG A 52 -7.70 15.25 -14.40
N ASN A 53 -7.28 14.26 -13.63
CA ASN A 53 -6.14 13.40 -13.99
C ASN A 53 -6.58 11.98 -14.37
N ALA A 54 -7.87 11.70 -14.35
CA ALA A 54 -8.39 10.37 -14.59
C ALA A 54 -8.64 10.14 -16.09
N ARG A 55 -8.49 8.89 -16.53
CA ARG A 55 -8.90 8.50 -17.88
C ARG A 55 -10.40 8.29 -17.91
N THR A 56 -11.12 9.12 -18.66
CA THR A 56 -12.57 9.09 -18.74
C THR A 56 -13.08 8.78 -20.15
N ASP A 57 -14.33 8.34 -20.25
CA ASP A 57 -15.07 8.31 -21.50
C ASP A 57 -15.62 9.72 -21.86
N LYS A 58 -16.45 9.79 -22.91
CA LYS A 58 -17.06 11.04 -23.40
C LYS A 58 -18.13 11.60 -22.46
N ASP A 59 -18.70 10.76 -21.62
CA ASP A 59 -19.77 11.13 -20.68
C ASP A 59 -19.18 11.48 -19.29
N GLY A 60 -17.86 11.38 -19.14
CA GLY A 60 -17.14 11.72 -17.92
C GLY A 60 -17.05 10.58 -16.91
N ASN A 61 -17.31 9.32 -17.30
CA ASN A 61 -17.15 8.17 -16.41
C ASN A 61 -15.71 7.66 -16.40
N LEU A 62 -15.27 7.10 -15.28
CA LEU A 62 -13.94 6.50 -15.14
C LEU A 62 -13.81 5.20 -15.95
N LEU A 63 -12.80 5.14 -16.81
CA LEU A 63 -12.47 3.93 -17.55
C LEU A 63 -11.56 3.02 -16.71
N VAL A 64 -12.05 1.82 -16.39
CA VAL A 64 -11.32 0.79 -15.64
C VAL A 64 -11.25 -0.50 -16.45
N LYS A 65 -10.14 -1.24 -16.34
CA LYS A 65 -10.03 -2.58 -16.95
C LYS A 65 -10.88 -3.55 -16.13
N LYS A 66 -11.82 -4.27 -16.77
CA LYS A 66 -12.48 -5.43 -16.15
C LYS A 66 -11.39 -6.46 -15.83
N VAL A 67 -11.39 -6.96 -14.60
CA VAL A 67 -10.38 -7.91 -14.17
C VAL A 67 -10.61 -9.28 -14.81
N ASP A 68 -9.53 -9.95 -15.21
CA ASP A 68 -9.59 -11.15 -16.05
C ASP A 68 -10.01 -12.42 -15.27
N TRP A 69 -10.13 -12.35 -13.93
CA TRP A 69 -10.47 -13.49 -13.07
C TRP A 69 -11.94 -13.53 -12.61
N ILE A 70 -12.79 -12.59 -13.06
CA ILE A 70 -14.22 -12.61 -12.82
C ILE A 70 -14.90 -12.74 -14.18
N ASN A 71 -15.25 -13.98 -14.56
CA ASN A 71 -16.06 -14.27 -15.74
C ASN A 71 -17.38 -13.48 -15.69
#